data_AF-A0A959FHH3-F1
#
_entry.id   AF-A0A959FHH3-F1
#
_cell.length_a   1.000
_cell.length_b   1.000
_cell.length_c   1.000
_cell.angle_alpha   90.00
_cell.angle_beta   90.00
_cell.angle_gamma   90.00
#
_symmetry.space_group_name_H-M   'P 1'
#
loop_
_entity.id
_entity.type
_entity.pdbx_description
1 polymer ?
#
loop_
_entity_poly.entity_id
_entity_poly.type
_entity_poly.pdbx_seq_one_letter_code
_entity_poly.pdbx_strand_id
1 'polypeptide(L)'
;MISRSQMKTDLSGQAILLILCLLLLLFGESALDSVNWGLVFLLVWQVISAAFYWHIYRYRERRPVFWLLLLTLIAVFIIDLSPITFLLVSLPVVLYLALTLRDTLRVYRRPRSFWDLN
;
A
#
# COMPACT_ATOMS: atom_id res chain seq x y z
N MET A 1 -8.67 -13.55 -11.61
CA MET A 1 -9.71 -12.77 -10.91
C MET A 1 -9.28 -12.66 -9.45
N ILE A 2 -9.37 -11.49 -8.80
CA ILE A 2 -8.80 -11.35 -7.45
C ILE A 2 -9.68 -12.02 -6.40
N SER A 3 -9.09 -12.86 -5.54
CA SER A 3 -9.82 -13.54 -4.48
C SER A 3 -10.09 -12.62 -3.28
N ARG A 4 -11.18 -12.92 -2.56
CA ARG A 4 -11.59 -12.13 -1.39
C ARG A 4 -10.58 -12.22 -0.24
N SER A 5 -10.00 -13.40 -0.03
CA SER A 5 -9.00 -13.63 1.01
C SER A 5 -7.76 -12.76 0.79
N GLN A 6 -7.26 -12.66 -0.44
CA GLN A 6 -6.08 -11.85 -0.75
C GLN A 6 -6.34 -10.36 -0.55
N MET A 7 -7.50 -9.86 -0.98
CA MET A 7 -7.90 -8.46 -0.74
C MET A 7 -8.01 -8.16 0.76
N LYS A 8 -8.55 -9.10 1.55
CA LYS A 8 -8.60 -8.97 3.01
C LYS A 8 -7.19 -8.92 3.61
N THR A 9 -6.29 -9.80 3.19
CA THR A 9 -4.90 -9.85 3.68
C THR A 9 -4.16 -8.56 3.37
N ASP A 10 -4.23 -8.08 2.13
CA ASP A 10 -3.57 -6.82 1.72
C ASP A 10 -4.12 -5.63 2.51
N LEU A 11 -5.45 -5.49 2.61
CA LEU A 11 -6.06 -4.40 3.36
C LEU A 11 -5.73 -4.47 4.86
N SER A 12 -5.71 -5.66 5.46
CA SER A 12 -5.36 -5.85 6.87
C SER A 12 -3.89 -5.51 7.13
N GLY A 13 -2.98 -5.95 6.25
CA GLY A 13 -1.56 -5.61 6.33
C GLY A 13 -1.33 -4.10 6.25
N GLN A 14 -1.97 -3.42 5.29
CA GLN A 14 -1.91 -1.97 5.18
C GLN A 14 -2.48 -1.27 6.41
N ALA A 15 -3.61 -1.72 6.95
CA ALA A 15 -4.22 -1.12 8.13
C ALA A 15 -3.30 -1.26 9.37
N ILE A 16 -2.70 -2.43 9.57
CA ILE A 16 -1.76 -2.67 10.69
C ILE A 16 -0.54 -1.75 10.56
N LEU A 17 0.07 -1.68 9.37
CA LEU A 17 1.23 -0.83 9.12
C LEU A 17 0.90 0.67 9.25
N LEU A 18 -0.30 1.08 8.84
CA LEU A 18 -0.76 2.46 8.98
C LEU A 18 -1.02 2.83 10.45
N ILE A 19 -1.63 1.93 11.22
CA ILE A 19 -1.79 2.10 12.67
C ILE A 19 -0.41 2.19 13.33
N LEU A 20 0.55 1.34 12.94
CA LEU A 20 1.91 1.40 13.46
C LEU A 20 2.56 2.75 13.13
N CYS A 21 2.41 3.28 11.92
CA CYS A 21 2.89 4.61 11.56
C CYS A 21 2.28 5.69 12.45
N LEU A 22 0.97 5.64 12.71
CA LEU A 22 0.29 6.59 13.59
C LEU A 22 0.78 6.50 15.04
N LEU A 23 1.02 5.30 15.55
CA LEU A 23 1.58 5.11 16.89
C LEU A 23 3.00 5.69 16.98
N LEU A 24 3.84 5.47 15.96
CA LEU A 24 5.18 6.04 15.90
C LEU A 24 5.16 7.57 15.80
N LEU A 25 4.17 8.15 15.11
CA LEU A 25 3.98 9.60 15.04
C LEU A 25 3.63 10.20 16.41
N LEU A 26 2.79 9.52 17.19
CA LEU A 26 2.27 10.04 18.44
C LEU A 26 3.19 9.79 19.64
N PHE A 27 3.98 8.71 19.61
CA PHE A 27 4.76 8.24 20.76
C PHE A 27 6.27 8.14 20.50
N GLY A 28 6.76 8.45 19.30
CA GLY A 28 8.18 8.39 18.97
C GLY A 28 8.97 9.60 19.48
N GLU A 29 10.17 9.37 20.05
CA GLU A 29 11.08 10.45 20.48
C GLU A 29 11.53 11.34 19.31
N SER A 30 11.78 10.73 18.15
CA SER A 30 11.85 11.39 16.85
C SER A 30 10.65 10.96 16.01
N ALA A 31 9.51 11.63 16.21
CA ALA A 31 8.26 11.31 15.53
C ALA A 31 8.41 11.30 13.99
N LEU A 32 9.14 12.27 13.43
CA LEU A 32 9.33 12.36 11.97
C LEU A 32 10.19 11.22 11.42
N ASP A 33 11.32 10.89 12.05
CA ASP A 33 12.18 9.80 11.55
C ASP A 33 11.50 8.44 11.70
N SER A 34 10.82 8.23 12.83
CA SER A 34 10.10 6.98 13.10
C SER A 34 8.97 6.76 12.10
N VAL A 35 8.24 7.82 11.76
CA VAL A 35 7.15 7.76 10.78
C VAL A 35 7.70 7.59 9.37
N ASN A 36 8.82 8.24 9.03
CA ASN A 36 9.47 8.05 7.74
C ASN A 36 9.80 6.57 7.51
N TRP A 37 10.40 5.90 8.50
CA TRP A 37 10.65 4.46 8.42
C TRP A 37 9.36 3.64 8.33
N GLY A 38 8.34 3.97 9.12
CA GLY A 38 7.02 3.33 9.01
C GLY A 38 6.41 3.44 7.61
N LEU A 39 6.50 4.63 7.01
CA LEU A 39 6.05 4.89 5.63
C LEU A 39 6.86 4.10 4.62
N VAL A 40 8.18 3.94 4.80
CA VAL A 40 9.01 3.07 3.94
C VAL A 40 8.51 1.63 4.00
N PHE A 41 8.26 1.08 5.19
CA PHE A 41 7.74 -0.28 5.33
C PHE A 41 6.37 -0.45 4.66
N LEU A 42 5.47 0.53 4.86
CA LEU A 42 4.17 0.55 4.22
C LEU A 42 4.31 0.62 2.69
N LEU A 43 5.22 1.43 2.17
CA LEU A 43 5.47 1.55 0.75
C LEU A 43 6.03 0.26 0.15
N VAL A 44 6.99 -0.39 0.82
CA VAL A 44 7.53 -1.70 0.41
C VAL A 44 6.41 -2.73 0.34
N TRP A 45 5.55 -2.80 1.37
CA TRP A 45 4.39 -3.68 1.37
C TRP A 45 3.49 -3.43 0.15
N GLN A 46 3.16 -2.17 -0.12
CA GLN A 46 2.31 -1.79 -1.24
C GLN A 46 2.95 -2.10 -2.61
N VAL A 47 4.26 -1.93 -2.78
CA VAL A 47 5.00 -2.33 -3.98
C VAL A 47 4.88 -3.85 -4.20
N ILE A 48 5.11 -4.64 -3.16
CA ILE A 48 5.00 -6.11 -3.21
C ILE A 48 3.58 -6.52 -3.56
N SER A 49 2.58 -5.96 -2.88
CA SER A 49 1.17 -6.21 -3.19
C SER A 49 0.81 -5.82 -4.62
N ALA A 50 1.27 -4.66 -5.11
CA ALA A 50 1.01 -4.20 -6.48
C ALA A 50 1.63 -5.14 -7.52
N ALA A 51 2.87 -5.59 -7.30
CA ALA A 51 3.54 -6.57 -8.14
C ALA A 51 2.79 -7.91 -8.14
N PHE A 52 2.39 -8.39 -6.96
CA PHE A 52 1.63 -9.63 -6.81
C PHE A 52 0.30 -9.58 -7.59
N TYR A 53 -0.49 -8.52 -7.43
CA TYR A 53 -1.74 -8.36 -8.18
C TYR A 53 -1.53 -8.19 -9.69
N TRP A 54 -0.46 -7.52 -10.10
CA TRP A 54 -0.14 -7.37 -11.51
C TRP A 54 0.28 -8.71 -12.14
N HIS A 55 1.19 -9.46 -11.52
CA HIS A 55 1.74 -10.69 -12.09
C HIS A 55 0.83 -11.90 -11.93
N ILE A 56 0.38 -12.17 -10.70
CA ILE A 56 -0.39 -13.39 -10.38
C ILE A 56 -1.83 -13.27 -10.87
N TYR A 57 -2.46 -12.14 -10.60
CA TYR A 57 -3.85 -11.91 -10.98
C TYR A 57 -4.05 -11.27 -12.35
N ARG A 58 -2.95 -10.99 -13.07
CA ARG A 58 -2.93 -10.29 -14.37
C ARG A 58 -3.73 -8.98 -14.35
N TYR A 59 -3.82 -8.32 -13.18
CA TYR A 59 -4.66 -7.14 -13.01
C TYR A 59 -3.96 -5.90 -13.56
N ARG A 60 -4.17 -5.62 -14.85
CA ARG A 60 -3.45 -4.57 -15.61
C ARG A 60 -3.59 -3.17 -15.01
N GLU A 61 -4.70 -2.86 -14.33
CA GLU A 61 -4.89 -1.59 -13.63
C GLU A 61 -3.84 -1.33 -12.53
N ARG A 62 -3.20 -2.38 -11.97
CA ARG A 62 -2.17 -2.24 -10.94
C ARG A 62 -0.77 -1.98 -11.51
N ARG A 63 -0.55 -2.15 -12.81
CA ARG A 63 0.75 -1.89 -13.47
C ARG A 63 1.23 -0.43 -13.29
N PRO A 64 0.45 0.62 -13.64
CA PRO A 64 0.91 2.00 -13.48
C PRO A 64 1.14 2.34 -12.00
N VAL A 65 0.32 1.78 -11.11
CA VAL A 65 0.42 1.98 -9.67
C VAL A 65 1.69 1.33 -9.11
N PHE A 66 2.05 0.13 -9.56
CA PHE A 66 3.30 -0.52 -9.21
C PHE A 66 4.51 0.35 -9.57
N TRP A 67 4.57 0.87 -10.80
CA TRP A 67 5.67 1.73 -11.22
C TRP A 67 5.74 3.03 -10.42
N LEU A 68 4.59 3.66 -10.14
CA LEU A 68 4.53 4.83 -9.28
C LEU A 68 5.13 4.53 -7.90
N LEU A 69 4.66 3.47 -7.23
CA LEU A 69 5.14 3.10 -5.90
C LEU A 69 6.62 2.71 -5.89
N LEU A 70 7.09 1.99 -6.91
CA LEU A 70 8.49 1.59 -7.04
C LEU A 70 9.40 2.80 -7.23
N LEU A 71 9.01 3.75 -8.08
CA LEU A 71 9.75 5.00 -8.27
C LEU A 71 9.76 5.84 -6.99
N THR A 72 8.64 5.92 -6.28
CA THR A 72 8.59 6.56 -4.96
C THR A 72 9.53 5.88 -3.98
N LEU A 73 9.57 4.54 -3.96
CA LEU A 73 10.43 3.78 -3.07
C LEU A 73 11.91 4.05 -3.35
N ILE A 74 12.31 4.06 -4.63
CA ILE A 74 13.68 4.39 -5.02
C ILE A 74 14.01 5.85 -4.65
N ALA A 75 13.10 6.78 -4.89
CA ALA A 75 13.29 8.19 -4.58
C ALA A 75 13.54 8.45 -3.08
N VAL A 76 12.91 7.68 -2.20
CA VAL A 76 13.11 7.78 -0.74
C VAL A 76 14.56 7.52 -0.31
N PHE A 77 15.30 6.68 -1.03
CA PHE A 77 16.70 6.39 -0.70
C PHE A 77 17.69 7.38 -1.33
N ILE A 78 17.23 8.25 -2.24
CA ILE A 78 18.06 9.20 -2.99
C ILE A 78 17.84 10.63 -2.50
N ILE A 79 16.59 10.96 -2.15
CA ILE A 79 16.19 12.29 -1.71
C ILE A 79 16.16 12.30 -0.19
N ASP A 80 16.82 13.28 0.40
CA ASP A 80 16.81 13.48 1.85
C ASP A 80 15.37 13.59 2.36
N LEU A 81 15.07 12.95 3.49
CA LEU A 81 13.71 12.75 4.03
C LEU A 81 13.15 14.01 4.71
N SER A 82 13.34 15.16 4.05
CA SER A 82 12.76 16.44 4.44
C SER A 82 11.22 16.39 4.43
N PRO A 83 10.54 17.40 5.00
CA PRO A 83 9.07 17.46 5.00
C PRO A 83 8.42 17.39 3.61
N ILE A 84 9.12 17.82 2.56
CA ILE A 84 8.64 17.71 1.17
C ILE A 84 8.61 16.25 0.74
N THR A 85 9.62 15.47 1.14
CA THR A 85 9.75 14.04 0.85
C THR A 85 8.65 13.25 1.57
N PHE A 86 8.28 13.65 2.79
CA PHE A 86 7.13 13.08 3.49
C PHE A 86 5.83 13.21 2.69
N LEU A 87 5.55 14.39 2.12
CA LEU A 87 4.36 14.61 1.28
C LEU A 87 4.41 13.77 -0.02
N LEU A 88 5.58 13.72 -0.66
CA LEU A 88 5.79 12.96 -1.90
C LEU A 88 5.62 11.45 -1.70
N VAL A 89 5.94 10.92 -0.52
CA VAL A 89 5.75 9.50 -0.18
C VAL A 89 4.32 9.21 0.25
N SER A 90 3.74 10.09 1.05
CA SER A 90 2.39 9.90 1.61
C SER A 90 1.32 9.84 0.52
N LEU A 91 1.46 10.63 -0.55
CA LEU A 91 0.45 10.70 -1.62
C LEU A 91 0.27 9.37 -2.38
N PRO A 92 1.33 8.71 -2.91
CA PRO A 92 1.25 7.37 -3.49
C PRO A 92 0.70 6.33 -2.51
N VAL A 93 1.09 6.42 -1.23
CA VAL A 93 0.64 5.49 -0.19
C VAL A 93 -0.88 5.57 0.01
N VAL A 94 -1.40 6.79 0.14
CA VAL A 94 -2.85 7.03 0.29
C VAL A 94 -3.61 6.63 -0.97
N LEU A 95 -3.06 6.93 -2.15
CA LEU A 95 -3.65 6.53 -3.43
C LEU A 95 -3.79 5.00 -3.51
N TYR A 96 -2.75 4.26 -3.14
CA TYR A 96 -2.79 2.80 -3.16
C TYR A 96 -3.85 2.25 -2.20
N LEU A 97 -3.92 2.79 -0.98
CA LEU A 97 -4.93 2.41 0.00
C LEU A 97 -6.35 2.65 -0.53
N ALA A 98 -6.60 3.81 -1.16
CA ALA A 98 -7.89 4.13 -1.76
C ALA A 98 -8.26 3.14 -2.88
N LEU A 99 -7.29 2.74 -3.71
CA LEU A 99 -7.50 1.73 -4.75
C LEU A 99 -7.76 0.35 -4.16
N THR A 100 -7.02 -0.07 -3.14
CA THR A 100 -7.27 -1.35 -2.44
C THR A 100 -8.62 -1.37 -1.74
N LEU A 101 -9.06 -0.27 -1.13
CA LEU A 101 -10.41 -0.14 -0.57
C LEU A 101 -11.48 -0.25 -1.67
N ARG A 102 -11.34 0.50 -2.76
CA ARG A 102 -12.25 0.45 -3.92
C ARG A 102 -12.38 -0.97 -4.47
N ASP A 103 -11.25 -1.64 -4.67
CA ASP A 103 -11.22 -2.98 -5.23
C ASP A 103 -11.77 -4.02 -4.24
N THR A 104 -11.50 -3.87 -2.95
CA THR A 104 -12.09 -4.70 -1.89
C THR A 104 -13.60 -4.57 -1.88
N LEU A 105 -14.15 -3.34 -1.91
CA LEU A 105 -15.59 -3.12 -1.99
C LEU A 105 -16.21 -3.75 -3.24
N ARG A 106 -15.53 -3.64 -4.39
CA ARG A 106 -15.97 -4.29 -5.64
C ARG A 106 -16.00 -5.81 -5.51
N VAL A 107 -14.99 -6.44 -4.88
CA VAL A 107 -14.95 -7.89 -4.68
C VAL A 107 -16.04 -8.35 -3.72
N TYR A 108 -16.27 -7.63 -2.63
CA TYR A 108 -17.29 -7.96 -1.63
C TYR A 108 -18.72 -7.84 -2.14
N ARG A 109 -18.97 -6.97 -3.13
CA ARG A 109 -20.28 -6.85 -3.78
C ARG A 109 -20.59 -7.96 -4.78
N ARG A 110 -19.63 -8.83 -5.13
CA ARG A 110 -19.85 -9.93 -6.09
C ARG A 110 -20.60 -11.08 -5.43
N PRO A 111 -21.39 -11.87 -6.20
CA PRO A 111 -22.02 -13.09 -5.69
C PRO A 111 -21.00 -14.09 -5.15
N ARG A 112 -21.38 -14.87 -4.12
CA ARG A 112 -20.47 -15.78 -3.40
C ARG A 112 -19.79 -16.82 -4.30
N SER A 113 -20.47 -17.24 -5.38
CA SER A 113 -19.93 -18.20 -6.36
C SER A 113 -18.65 -17.72 -7.05
N PHE A 114 -18.35 -16.42 -7.02
CA PHE A 114 -17.18 -15.82 -7.64
C PHE A 114 -16.02 -15.60 -6.64
N TRP A 115 -16.17 -15.96 -5.36
CA TRP A 115 -15.16 -15.66 -4.35
C TRP A 115 -13.99 -16.65 -4.33
N ASP A 116 -14.22 -17.89 -4.77
CA ASP A 116 -13.30 -19.03 -4.57
C ASP A 116 -12.67 -19.55 -5.87
N LEU A 117 -12.68 -18.76 -6.94
CA LEU A 117 -11.93 -19.09 -8.16
C LEU A 117 -10.45 -18.78 -7.92
N ASN A 118 -9.75 -19.74 -7.30
CA ASN A 118 -8.29 -19.80 -7.20
C ASN A 118 -7.68 -20.24 -8.54
#